data_AF-A0AA39VZW7-F1
#
_entry.id   AF-A0AA39VZW7-F1
#
_cell.length_a   1.000
_cell.length_b   1.000
_cell.length_c   1.000
_cell.angle_alpha   90.00
_cell.angle_beta   90.00
_cell.angle_gamma   90.00
#
_symmetry.space_group_name_H-M   'P 1'
#
loop_
_entity.id
_entity.type
_entity.pdbx_description
1 polymer ?
#
loop_
_entity_poly.entity_id
_entity_poly.type
_entity_poly.pdbx_seq_one_letter_code
_entity_poly.pdbx_strand_id
1 'polypeptide(L)'
;MGYGRLEPSEPGGSLNANQPDDATSLPPPLSAPPPTRNKKKLIFLSVLSLALIVASAASAVILVGLRTRAGQPGPLLARKPTQAISKTCSKTLYPSLCVNSLVEFPGSLTASEQDLVHISFNMTLQHFSKALYYSAGISYLQMDPRVRSAFEDCIELLDDSVDALSRSLGSVAPTPGGANNGNINIFNREDVMTWLSSSLTNQDTCTEGFADVNGDVKNQMTEKLKDLSELVSNCLAIFAASESDDFAGIPIQNKRRLLEETDTFPRWLAKRERRLLGLPVSAIQADIIVSQDGNGTVKTIMEAIKKAPENSTRRTIIYVRAGKYEEDN
;
A
#
# COMPACT_ATOMS: atom_id res chain seq x y z
N MET A 1 -11.81 26.52 -24.79
CA MET A 1 -11.94 27.28 -23.52
C MET A 1 -10.56 27.34 -22.90
N GLY A 2 -9.89 28.49 -22.98
CA GLY A 2 -8.51 28.67 -22.53
C GLY A 2 -8.38 30.02 -21.82
N TYR A 3 -7.83 29.99 -20.61
CA TYR A 3 -7.67 31.15 -19.74
C TYR A 3 -6.33 31.86 -20.00
N GLY A 4 -6.44 33.17 -20.25
CA GLY A 4 -5.73 34.25 -19.55
C GLY A 4 -4.21 34.19 -19.38
N ARG A 5 -3.51 34.86 -20.29
CA ARG A 5 -2.09 35.25 -20.20
C ARG A 5 -2.04 36.70 -19.71
N LEU A 6 -1.21 37.00 -18.70
CA LEU A 6 -0.91 38.38 -18.28
C LEU A 6 0.58 38.63 -18.45
N GLU A 7 0.89 39.72 -19.14
CA GLU A 7 2.19 40.39 -19.19
C GLU A 7 1.95 41.88 -19.53
N PRO A 8 2.95 42.78 -19.40
CA PRO A 8 2.93 43.82 -18.37
C PRO A 8 3.11 45.25 -18.92
N SER A 9 2.97 46.28 -18.07
CA SER A 9 3.63 47.58 -18.28
C SER A 9 3.42 48.57 -17.10
N GLU A 10 4.52 49.13 -16.60
CA GLU A 10 4.64 50.44 -15.93
C GLU A 10 4.41 51.62 -16.93
N PRO A 11 4.77 52.90 -16.69
CA PRO A 11 4.83 53.77 -15.48
C PRO A 11 4.20 55.18 -15.67
N GLY A 12 4.17 55.98 -14.59
CA GLY A 12 4.19 57.47 -14.61
C GLY A 12 2.81 58.15 -14.61
N GLY A 13 2.56 59.32 -14.03
CA GLY A 13 3.37 60.33 -13.34
C GLY A 13 2.46 61.48 -12.84
N SER A 14 3.05 62.34 -12.00
CA SER A 14 2.63 63.59 -11.34
C SER A 14 1.52 64.48 -11.96
N LEU A 15 0.67 65.13 -11.12
CA LEU A 15 0.57 66.61 -10.95
C LEU A 15 -0.63 67.09 -10.08
N ASN A 16 -0.29 67.84 -9.03
CA ASN A 16 -0.86 69.08 -8.44
C ASN A 16 -2.37 69.39 -8.28
N ALA A 17 -2.66 69.78 -7.02
CA ALA A 17 -3.36 70.98 -6.53
C ALA A 17 -4.90 71.10 -6.60
N ASN A 18 -5.52 71.16 -5.40
CA ASN A 18 -6.46 72.22 -5.00
C ASN A 18 -6.68 72.24 -3.47
N GLN A 19 -6.57 73.44 -2.89
CA GLN A 19 -6.92 73.92 -1.53
C GLN A 19 -8.39 74.47 -1.61
N PRO A 20 -9.23 74.64 -0.55
CA PRO A 20 -8.94 75.47 0.63
C PRO A 20 -9.48 75.10 2.03
N ASP A 21 -8.67 75.54 3.01
CA ASP A 21 -8.94 76.22 4.30
C ASP A 21 -10.22 75.92 5.10
N ASP A 22 -10.05 75.47 6.35
CA ASP A 22 -10.67 76.17 7.49
C ASP A 22 -9.90 75.95 8.81
N ALA A 23 -9.88 76.98 9.64
CA ALA A 23 -9.04 77.17 10.82
C ALA A 23 -9.79 76.87 12.12
N THR A 24 -9.13 76.26 13.12
CA THR A 24 -9.44 76.44 14.56
C THR A 24 -8.21 76.01 15.40
N SER A 25 -8.09 76.54 16.61
CA SER A 25 -6.87 76.98 17.29
C SER A 25 -6.42 76.19 18.55
N LEU A 26 -5.12 76.38 18.91
CA LEU A 26 -4.44 76.31 20.24
C LEU A 26 -4.17 74.94 20.92
N PRO A 27 -3.16 74.77 21.82
CA PRO A 27 -2.07 75.65 22.32
C PRO A 27 -0.62 74.99 22.31
N PRO A 28 0.47 75.58 22.86
CA PRO A 28 1.88 75.25 22.55
C PRO A 28 2.48 74.05 23.34
N PRO A 29 3.64 73.48 22.93
CA PRO A 29 4.19 72.28 23.55
C PRO A 29 4.91 72.57 24.88
N LEU A 30 4.60 71.78 25.91
CA LEU A 30 5.38 71.70 27.14
C LEU A 30 6.65 70.86 26.91
N SER A 31 7.78 71.37 27.38
CA SER A 31 9.07 70.71 27.44
C SER A 31 9.07 69.51 28.40
N ALA A 32 9.61 68.37 27.97
CA ALA A 32 9.79 67.17 28.79
C ALA A 32 11.07 67.24 29.65
N PRO A 33 11.05 66.85 30.93
CA PRO A 33 12.25 66.79 31.78
C PRO A 33 13.06 65.49 31.57
N PRO A 34 14.36 65.47 31.94
CA PRO A 34 15.24 64.33 31.67
C PRO A 34 14.94 63.12 32.57
N PRO A 35 15.29 61.88 32.16
CA PRO A 35 14.93 60.67 32.88
C PRO A 35 15.75 60.53 34.17
N THR A 36 15.07 60.50 35.32
CA THR A 36 15.69 60.11 36.59
C THR A 36 15.71 58.58 36.72
N ARG A 37 16.93 58.01 36.71
CA ARG A 37 17.19 56.57 36.77
C ARG A 37 16.91 56.03 38.18
N ASN A 38 15.68 55.61 38.43
CA ASN A 38 15.27 54.99 39.69
C ASN A 38 15.81 53.56 39.82
N LYS A 39 16.97 53.41 40.48
CA LYS A 39 17.66 52.13 40.73
C LYS A 39 16.72 51.04 41.31
N LYS A 40 15.71 51.42 42.08
CA LYS A 40 14.71 50.49 42.66
C LYS A 40 13.81 49.83 41.59
N LYS A 41 13.45 50.54 40.50
CA LYS A 41 12.67 49.96 39.39
C LYS A 41 13.50 48.98 38.55
N LEU A 42 14.79 49.26 38.36
CA LEU A 42 15.73 48.37 37.69
C LEU A 42 15.97 47.07 38.48
N ILE A 43 16.08 47.16 39.82
CA ILE A 43 16.18 45.98 40.69
C ILE A 43 14.90 45.16 40.62
N PHE A 44 13.72 45.79 40.68
CA PHE A 44 12.45 45.08 40.57
C PHE A 44 12.28 44.36 39.23
N LEU A 45 12.64 45.00 38.11
CA LEU A 45 12.61 44.39 36.77
C LEU A 45 13.60 43.23 36.64
N SER A 46 14.79 43.34 37.25
CA SER A 46 15.79 42.27 37.27
C SER A 46 15.32 41.05 38.07
N VAL A 47 14.73 41.27 39.25
CA VAL A 47 14.18 40.18 40.08
C VAL A 47 12.98 39.53 39.40
N LEU A 48 12.11 40.30 38.75
CA LEU A 48 10.98 39.78 37.99
C LEU A 48 11.43 38.94 36.77
N SER A 49 12.46 39.40 36.05
CA SER A 49 13.09 38.66 34.96
C SER A 49 13.67 37.32 35.43
N LEU A 50 14.39 37.33 36.55
CA LEU A 50 14.98 36.10 37.11
C LEU A 50 13.88 35.12 37.57
N ALA A 51 12.81 35.62 38.19
CA ALA A 51 11.68 34.80 38.60
C ALA A 51 10.98 34.12 37.40
N LEU A 52 10.82 34.84 36.28
CA LEU A 52 10.22 34.29 35.06
C LEU A 52 11.09 33.20 34.40
N ILE A 53 12.42 33.37 34.44
CA ILE A 53 13.37 32.36 33.91
C ILE A 53 13.34 31.08 34.76
N VAL A 54 13.28 31.21 36.08
CA VAL A 54 13.19 30.04 36.98
C VAL A 54 11.86 29.31 36.80
N ALA A 55 10.75 30.05 36.63
CA ALA A 55 9.43 29.47 36.38
C ALA A 55 9.35 28.71 35.04
N SER A 56 9.99 29.22 33.98
CA SER A 56 10.02 28.54 32.67
C SER A 56 10.88 27.28 32.70
N ALA A 57 12.04 27.32 33.38
CA ALA A 57 12.89 26.14 33.56
C ALA A 57 12.19 25.04 34.38
N ALA A 58 11.50 25.39 35.46
CA ALA A 58 10.72 24.44 36.26
C ALA A 58 9.58 23.82 35.44
N SER A 59 8.90 24.62 34.61
CA SER A 59 7.82 24.15 33.73
C SER A 59 8.33 23.18 32.67
N ALA A 60 9.51 23.43 32.09
CA ALA A 60 10.15 22.54 31.12
C ALA A 60 10.56 21.20 31.75
N VAL A 61 11.12 21.22 32.97
CA VAL A 61 11.50 19.99 33.70
C VAL A 61 10.27 19.17 34.08
N ILE A 62 9.18 19.81 34.50
CA ILE A 62 7.91 19.12 34.79
C ILE A 62 7.31 18.54 33.51
N LEU A 63 7.34 19.27 32.38
CA LEU A 63 6.84 18.78 31.10
C LEU A 63 7.66 17.58 30.57
N VAL A 64 8.99 17.61 30.72
CA VAL A 64 9.88 16.50 30.37
C VAL A 64 9.68 15.32 31.33
N GLY A 65 9.46 15.57 32.63
CA GLY A 65 9.12 14.56 33.64
C GLY A 65 7.76 13.89 33.40
N LEU A 66 6.78 14.64 32.90
CA LEU A 66 5.46 14.11 32.52
C LEU A 66 5.51 13.34 31.19
N ARG A 67 6.29 13.83 30.20
CA ARG A 67 6.51 13.12 28.93
C ARG A 67 7.27 11.80 29.12
N THR A 68 8.23 11.75 30.03
CA THR A 68 8.96 10.51 30.36
C THR A 68 8.09 9.50 31.13
N ARG A 69 7.09 9.95 31.89
CA ARG A 69 6.08 9.07 32.51
C ARG A 69 4.98 8.61 31.56
N ALA A 70 4.64 9.41 30.55
CA ALA A 70 3.63 9.06 29.54
C ALA A 70 4.14 8.11 28.43
N GLY A 71 5.45 7.81 28.40
CA GLY A 71 6.09 6.95 27.41
C GLY A 71 6.39 5.52 27.86
N GLN A 72 5.93 5.09 29.04
CA GLN A 72 5.97 3.68 29.43
C GLN A 72 4.68 3.01 28.93
N PRO A 73 4.71 2.16 27.89
CA PRO A 73 3.60 1.25 27.66
C PRO A 73 3.46 0.41 28.93
N GLY A 74 2.26 0.42 29.53
CA GLY A 74 1.95 -0.48 30.64
C GLY A 74 2.27 -1.93 30.24
N PRO A 75 2.49 -2.85 31.20
CA PRO A 75 2.78 -4.24 30.86
C PRO A 75 1.64 -4.76 29.98
N LEU A 76 1.92 -5.00 28.69
CA LEU A 76 1.01 -5.73 27.82
C LEU A 76 0.78 -7.06 28.54
N LEU A 77 -0.43 -7.29 29.03
CA LEU A 77 -0.83 -8.62 29.47
C LEU A 77 -0.57 -9.52 28.26
N ALA A 78 0.50 -10.31 28.32
CA ALA A 78 0.88 -11.21 27.23
C ALA A 78 -0.30 -12.13 26.97
N ARG A 79 -1.04 -11.81 25.91
CA ARG A 79 -2.31 -12.44 25.62
C ARG A 79 -2.00 -13.83 25.10
N LYS A 80 -2.55 -14.85 25.75
CA LYS A 80 -2.25 -16.23 25.38
C LYS A 80 -2.94 -16.57 24.06
N PRO A 81 -2.27 -17.27 23.13
CA PRO A 81 -2.92 -17.74 21.91
C PRO A 81 -4.03 -18.74 22.25
N THR A 82 -5.10 -18.71 21.46
CA THR A 82 -6.14 -19.75 21.53
C THR A 82 -5.65 -21.04 20.87
N GLN A 83 -6.38 -22.13 21.10
CA GLN A 83 -6.13 -23.40 20.42
C GLN A 83 -6.27 -23.25 18.89
N ALA A 84 -7.27 -22.49 18.42
CA ALA A 84 -7.47 -22.20 17.00
C ALA A 84 -6.25 -21.48 16.41
N ILE A 85 -5.78 -20.40 17.04
CA ILE A 85 -4.57 -19.68 16.60
C ILE A 85 -3.36 -20.61 16.59
N SER A 86 -3.18 -21.41 17.64
CA SER A 86 -2.05 -22.33 17.74
C SER A 86 -2.05 -23.38 16.63
N LYS A 87 -3.22 -23.95 16.32
CA LYS A 87 -3.37 -24.95 15.24
C LYS A 87 -3.19 -24.31 13.86
N THR A 88 -3.77 -23.14 13.62
CA THR A 88 -3.60 -22.39 12.37
C THR A 88 -2.13 -22.05 12.12
N CYS A 89 -1.43 -21.46 13.11
CA CYS A 89 -0.03 -21.07 12.98
C CYS A 89 0.95 -22.24 12.96
N SER A 90 0.57 -23.42 13.46
CA SER A 90 1.43 -24.61 13.39
C SER A 90 1.69 -25.10 11.96
N LYS A 91 0.87 -24.65 11.00
CA LYS A 91 0.96 -25.01 9.58
C LYS A 91 1.85 -24.04 8.78
N THR A 92 2.42 -23.01 9.40
CA THR A 92 3.12 -21.93 8.70
C THR A 92 4.64 -22.01 8.85
N LEU A 93 5.36 -21.32 7.95
CA LEU A 93 6.83 -21.27 7.97
C LEU A 93 7.37 -20.39 9.10
N TYR A 94 6.62 -19.37 9.52
CA TYR A 94 6.99 -18.45 10.60
C TYR A 94 5.94 -18.48 11.74
N PRO A 95 5.87 -19.56 12.55
CA PRO A 95 4.81 -19.74 13.54
C PRO A 95 4.78 -18.66 14.63
N SER A 96 5.95 -18.21 15.09
CA SER A 96 6.05 -17.18 16.12
C SER A 96 5.48 -15.84 15.66
N LEU A 97 5.82 -15.42 14.43
CA LEU A 97 5.26 -14.22 13.83
C LEU A 97 3.75 -14.37 13.64
N CYS A 98 3.29 -15.50 13.09
CA CYS A 98 1.87 -15.79 12.91
C CYS A 98 1.09 -15.65 14.23
N VAL A 99 1.58 -16.27 15.31
CA VAL A 99 0.92 -16.22 16.62
C VAL A 99 0.88 -14.79 17.15
N ASN A 100 2.01 -14.09 17.13
CA ASN A 100 2.09 -12.72 17.65
C ASN A 100 1.16 -11.78 16.89
N SER A 101 1.17 -11.84 15.56
CA SER A 101 0.31 -10.99 14.72
C SER A 101 -1.17 -11.31 14.90
N LEU A 102 -1.55 -12.60 15.00
CA LEU A 102 -2.96 -12.96 15.19
C LEU A 102 -3.46 -12.60 16.59
N VAL A 103 -2.68 -12.83 17.64
CA VAL A 103 -3.10 -12.52 19.03
C VAL A 103 -3.38 -11.03 19.25
N GLU A 104 -2.65 -10.16 18.54
CA GLU A 104 -2.85 -8.71 18.59
C GLU A 104 -4.00 -8.23 17.70
N PHE A 105 -4.41 -9.02 16.70
CA PHE A 105 -5.45 -8.62 15.76
C PHE A 105 -6.85 -8.60 16.42
N PRO A 106 -7.64 -7.51 16.28
CA PRO A 106 -8.97 -7.43 16.86
C PRO A 106 -9.91 -8.55 16.38
N GLY A 107 -10.58 -9.22 17.31
CA GLY A 107 -11.55 -10.28 17.02
C GLY A 107 -10.96 -11.69 16.78
N SER A 108 -9.64 -11.84 16.68
CA SER A 108 -8.98 -13.13 16.40
C SER A 108 -9.13 -14.19 17.50
N LEU A 109 -9.24 -13.76 18.76
CA LEU A 109 -9.26 -14.70 19.90
C LEU A 109 -10.60 -15.37 20.11
N THR A 110 -11.64 -14.87 19.46
CA THR A 110 -12.96 -15.49 19.41
C THR A 110 -13.24 -16.14 18.05
N ALA A 111 -12.28 -16.06 17.12
CA ALA A 111 -12.43 -16.54 15.75
C ALA A 111 -12.24 -18.06 15.67
N SER A 112 -13.00 -18.70 14.77
CA SER A 112 -12.77 -20.10 14.38
C SER A 112 -11.54 -20.24 13.48
N GLU A 113 -11.05 -21.46 13.25
CA GLU A 113 -9.96 -21.70 12.28
C GLU A 113 -10.30 -21.18 10.88
N GLN A 114 -11.57 -21.26 10.47
CA GLN A 114 -12.03 -20.74 9.19
C GLN A 114 -12.01 -19.21 9.16
N ASP A 115 -12.48 -18.56 10.22
CA ASP A 115 -12.45 -17.09 10.33
C ASP A 115 -11.01 -16.57 10.38
N LEU A 116 -10.09 -17.35 10.97
CA LEU A 116 -8.66 -17.02 11.01
C LEU A 116 -8.02 -16.97 9.61
N VAL A 117 -8.56 -17.68 8.62
CA VAL A 117 -8.12 -17.53 7.22
C VAL A 117 -8.39 -16.10 6.74
N HIS A 118 -9.64 -15.63 6.84
CA HIS A 118 -10.00 -14.27 6.43
C HIS A 118 -9.25 -13.20 7.25
N ILE A 119 -9.09 -13.42 8.56
CA ILE A 119 -8.31 -12.53 9.43
C ILE A 119 -6.84 -12.47 8.98
N SER A 120 -6.24 -13.58 8.57
CA SER A 120 -4.88 -13.62 8.05
C SER A 120 -4.71 -12.73 6.82
N PHE A 121 -5.64 -12.79 5.86
CA PHE A 121 -5.61 -11.91 4.68
C PHE A 121 -5.74 -10.44 5.07
N ASN A 122 -6.71 -10.10 5.92
CA ASN A 122 -6.95 -8.72 6.34
C ASN A 122 -5.74 -8.14 7.09
N MET A 123 -5.19 -8.91 8.03
CA MET A 123 -3.99 -8.53 8.76
C MET A 123 -2.79 -8.32 7.82
N THR A 124 -2.54 -9.26 6.89
CA THR A 124 -1.47 -9.13 5.90
C THR A 124 -1.67 -7.88 5.04
N LEU A 125 -2.87 -7.65 4.51
CA LEU A 125 -3.21 -6.47 3.73
C LEU A 125 -2.95 -5.17 4.50
N GLN A 126 -3.36 -5.09 5.78
CA GLN A 126 -3.11 -3.92 6.61
C GLN A 126 -1.61 -3.62 6.79
N HIS A 127 -0.78 -4.66 6.97
CA HIS A 127 0.66 -4.49 7.05
C HIS A 127 1.26 -3.97 5.74
N PHE A 128 0.85 -4.52 4.60
CA PHE A 128 1.29 -4.06 3.28
C PHE A 128 0.84 -2.62 2.98
N SER A 129 -0.44 -2.28 3.23
CA SER A 129 -0.94 -0.92 3.03
C SER A 129 -0.21 0.10 3.93
N LYS A 130 0.11 -0.29 5.17
CA LYS A 130 0.90 0.54 6.09
C LYS A 130 2.33 0.74 5.58
N ALA A 131 2.97 -0.32 5.09
CA ALA A 131 4.30 -0.25 4.53
C ALA A 131 4.35 0.63 3.28
N LEU A 132 3.40 0.47 2.35
CA LEU A 132 3.25 1.34 1.18
C LEU A 132 3.09 2.80 1.58
N TYR A 133 2.14 3.10 2.48
CA TYR A 133 1.89 4.47 2.93
C TYR A 133 3.13 5.14 3.51
N TYR A 134 3.84 4.47 4.42
CA TYR A 134 5.03 5.05 5.04
C TYR A 134 6.24 5.10 4.10
N SER A 135 6.38 4.11 3.20
CA SER A 135 7.46 4.08 2.22
C SER A 135 7.28 5.19 1.19
N ALA A 136 6.05 5.44 0.72
CA ALA A 136 5.74 6.56 -0.17
C ALA A 136 6.13 7.92 0.44
N GLY A 137 6.09 8.02 1.78
CA GLY A 137 6.58 9.17 2.53
C GLY A 137 8.09 9.42 2.38
N ILE A 138 8.88 8.53 1.81
CA ILE A 138 10.34 8.71 1.62
C ILE A 138 10.65 9.39 0.27
N SER A 139 9.66 9.50 -0.61
CA SER A 139 9.80 10.02 -1.99
C SER A 139 10.43 11.42 -2.08
N TYR A 140 10.25 12.28 -1.07
CA TYR A 140 10.78 13.64 -1.04
C TYR A 140 12.27 13.74 -0.71
N LEU A 141 12.89 12.68 -0.20
CA LEU A 141 14.32 12.69 0.10
C LEU A 141 15.12 12.80 -1.19
N GLN A 142 16.27 13.48 -1.14
CA GLN A 142 17.20 13.49 -2.26
C GLN A 142 17.86 12.11 -2.37
N MET A 143 17.85 11.54 -3.58
CA MET A 143 18.42 10.22 -3.86
C MET A 143 19.30 10.29 -5.11
N ASP A 144 20.40 9.54 -5.10
CA ASP A 144 21.12 9.25 -6.33
C ASP A 144 20.24 8.44 -7.30
N PRO A 145 20.46 8.53 -8.61
CA PRO A 145 19.60 7.89 -9.62
C PRO A 145 19.38 6.38 -9.38
N ARG A 146 20.41 5.65 -8.94
CA ARG A 146 20.30 4.22 -8.65
C ARG A 146 19.38 3.92 -7.47
N VAL A 147 19.46 4.73 -6.41
CA VAL A 147 18.59 4.60 -5.23
C VAL A 147 17.16 5.02 -5.56
N ARG A 148 17.00 6.04 -6.42
CA ARG A 148 15.70 6.49 -6.92
C ARG A 148 14.98 5.40 -7.69
N SER A 149 15.65 4.73 -8.62
CA SER A 149 15.10 3.60 -9.38
C SER A 149 14.64 2.48 -8.44
N ALA A 150 15.53 1.98 -7.57
CA ALA A 150 15.18 0.91 -6.62
C ALA A 150 14.01 1.27 -5.69
N PHE A 151 13.92 2.55 -5.31
CA PHE A 151 12.79 3.07 -4.54
C PHE A 151 11.48 3.07 -5.32
N GLU A 152 11.48 3.62 -6.53
CA GLU A 152 10.27 3.65 -7.38
C GLU A 152 9.79 2.24 -7.72
N ASP A 153 10.71 1.34 -8.11
CA ASP A 153 10.41 -0.07 -8.37
C ASP A 153 9.78 -0.73 -7.13
N CYS A 154 10.32 -0.49 -5.94
CA CYS A 154 9.76 -1.06 -4.73
C CYS A 154 8.37 -0.52 -4.39
N ILE A 155 8.10 0.78 -4.62
CA ILE A 155 6.79 1.37 -4.38
C ILE A 155 5.74 0.75 -5.31
N GLU A 156 6.08 0.56 -6.59
CA GLU A 156 5.21 -0.14 -7.55
C GLU A 156 4.92 -1.58 -7.10
N LEU A 157 5.97 -2.33 -6.75
CA LEU A 157 5.83 -3.72 -6.27
C LEU A 157 4.99 -3.84 -4.99
N LEU A 158 5.08 -2.85 -4.09
CA LEU A 158 4.24 -2.76 -2.89
C LEU A 158 2.77 -2.49 -3.24
N ASP A 159 2.50 -1.58 -4.17
CA ASP A 159 1.15 -1.24 -4.63
C ASP A 159 0.49 -2.45 -5.31
N ASP A 160 1.20 -3.12 -6.22
CA ASP A 160 0.78 -4.37 -6.85
C ASP A 160 0.47 -5.45 -5.82
N SER A 161 1.29 -5.54 -4.77
CA SER A 161 1.07 -6.49 -3.68
C SER A 161 -0.21 -6.17 -2.89
N VAL A 162 -0.49 -4.88 -2.65
CA VAL A 162 -1.72 -4.43 -1.99
C VAL A 162 -2.95 -4.76 -2.83
N ASP A 163 -2.90 -4.55 -4.14
CA ASP A 163 -3.99 -4.92 -5.06
C ASP A 163 -4.22 -6.44 -5.07
N ALA A 164 -3.15 -7.24 -5.21
CA ALA A 164 -3.22 -8.69 -5.17
C ALA A 164 -3.82 -9.23 -3.84
N LEU A 165 -3.40 -8.66 -2.71
CA LEU A 165 -3.93 -9.01 -1.39
C LEU A 165 -5.40 -8.58 -1.21
N SER A 166 -5.78 -7.41 -1.73
CA SER A 166 -7.16 -6.92 -1.72
C SER A 166 -8.11 -7.83 -2.51
N ARG A 167 -7.71 -8.23 -3.73
CA ARG A 167 -8.46 -9.20 -4.55
C ARG A 167 -8.56 -10.56 -3.86
N SER A 168 -7.48 -11.01 -3.25
CA SER A 168 -7.45 -12.25 -2.47
C SER A 168 -8.44 -12.20 -1.32
N LEU A 169 -8.42 -11.13 -0.52
CA LEU A 169 -9.34 -10.92 0.60
C LEU A 169 -10.81 -10.91 0.13
N GLY A 170 -11.10 -10.21 -0.97
CA GLY A 170 -12.45 -10.19 -1.56
C GLY A 170 -12.94 -11.56 -2.03
N SER A 171 -12.03 -12.48 -2.36
CA SER A 171 -12.35 -13.83 -2.83
C SER A 171 -12.60 -14.82 -1.68
N VAL A 172 -12.09 -14.53 -0.48
CA VAL A 172 -12.28 -15.35 0.73
C VAL A 172 -13.29 -14.77 1.72
N ALA A 173 -13.87 -13.61 1.40
CA ALA A 173 -14.87 -12.96 2.22
C ALA A 173 -16.17 -13.79 2.27
N PRO A 174 -16.77 -14.02 3.45
CA PRO A 174 -18.03 -14.74 3.55
C PRO A 174 -19.15 -14.01 2.80
N THR A 175 -19.77 -14.65 1.80
CA THR A 175 -20.93 -14.09 1.10
C THR A 175 -22.14 -14.06 2.04
N PRO A 176 -22.75 -12.90 2.35
CA PRO A 176 -23.95 -12.85 3.16
C PRO A 176 -25.10 -13.53 2.41
N GLY A 177 -25.62 -14.63 2.96
CA GLY A 177 -26.87 -15.23 2.48
C GLY A 177 -26.83 -16.68 1.98
N GLY A 178 -25.75 -17.45 2.21
CA GLY A 178 -25.78 -18.92 2.13
C GLY A 178 -26.22 -19.53 0.79
N ALA A 179 -26.36 -18.71 -0.25
CA ALA A 179 -26.62 -19.18 -1.59
C ALA A 179 -25.27 -19.59 -2.18
N ASN A 180 -25.01 -20.89 -2.15
CA ASN A 180 -24.19 -21.56 -3.16
C ASN A 180 -24.87 -21.40 -4.54
N ASN A 181 -25.10 -20.16 -4.97
CA ASN A 181 -25.29 -19.84 -6.38
C ASN A 181 -23.90 -20.00 -6.97
N GLY A 182 -23.64 -21.14 -7.60
CA GLY A 182 -22.36 -21.52 -8.19
C GLY A 182 -21.89 -20.66 -9.36
N ASN A 183 -22.03 -19.33 -9.26
CA ASN A 183 -21.72 -18.34 -10.28
C ASN A 183 -21.19 -16.99 -9.71
N ILE A 184 -20.87 -16.87 -8.41
CA ILE A 184 -20.20 -15.67 -7.85
C ILE A 184 -19.06 -16.07 -6.89
N ASN A 185 -18.16 -16.94 -7.34
CA ASN A 185 -16.76 -16.93 -6.90
C ASN A 185 -15.97 -16.78 -8.20
N ILE A 186 -15.80 -15.53 -8.63
CA ILE A 186 -15.19 -15.19 -9.93
C ILE A 186 -13.71 -15.64 -9.96
N PHE A 187 -13.09 -15.75 -8.80
CA PHE A 187 -11.72 -16.18 -8.62
C PHE A 187 -11.69 -17.56 -7.97
N ASN A 188 -10.90 -18.46 -8.56
CA ASN A 188 -10.72 -19.79 -8.00
C ASN A 188 -9.56 -19.77 -6.99
N ARG A 189 -9.40 -20.87 -6.26
CA ARG A 189 -8.33 -21.03 -5.28
C ARG A 189 -6.95 -20.80 -5.90
N GLU A 190 -6.77 -21.21 -7.15
CA GLU A 190 -5.54 -21.03 -7.90
C GLU A 190 -5.20 -19.55 -8.11
N ASP A 191 -6.20 -18.69 -8.35
CA ASP A 191 -6.01 -17.24 -8.45
C ASP A 191 -5.52 -16.66 -7.12
N VAL A 192 -6.15 -17.05 -6.00
CA VAL A 192 -5.73 -16.58 -4.65
C VAL A 192 -4.31 -17.04 -4.32
N MET A 193 -3.96 -18.29 -4.63
CA MET A 193 -2.59 -18.81 -4.47
C MET A 193 -1.61 -18.02 -5.34
N THR A 194 -2.00 -17.68 -6.57
CA THR A 194 -1.18 -16.92 -7.52
C THR A 194 -0.92 -15.51 -7.00
N TRP A 195 -1.96 -14.81 -6.55
CA TRP A 195 -1.82 -13.46 -6.01
C TRP A 195 -0.95 -13.40 -4.76
N LEU A 196 -1.14 -14.31 -3.81
CA LEU A 196 -0.28 -14.39 -2.63
C LEU A 196 1.18 -14.71 -2.98
N SER A 197 1.40 -15.62 -3.94
CA SER A 197 2.75 -15.96 -4.42
C SER A 197 3.40 -14.79 -5.16
N SER A 198 2.61 -14.03 -5.93
CA SER A 198 3.05 -12.80 -6.58
C SER A 198 3.44 -11.75 -5.55
N SER A 199 2.62 -11.52 -4.52
CA SER A 199 2.94 -10.60 -3.43
C SER A 199 4.23 -10.98 -2.71
N LEU A 200 4.49 -12.27 -2.48
CA LEU A 200 5.75 -12.75 -1.91
C LEU A 200 6.95 -12.42 -2.83
N THR A 201 6.82 -12.75 -4.12
CA THR A 201 7.85 -12.46 -5.14
C THR A 201 8.14 -10.96 -5.24
N ASN A 202 7.11 -10.12 -5.19
CA ASN A 202 7.23 -8.67 -5.23
C ASN A 202 8.02 -8.13 -4.03
N GLN A 203 7.82 -8.68 -2.82
CA GLN A 203 8.58 -8.28 -1.64
C GLN A 203 10.05 -8.68 -1.72
N ASP A 204 10.32 -9.90 -2.19
CA ASP A 204 11.69 -10.37 -2.37
C ASP A 204 12.41 -9.52 -3.43
N THR A 205 11.75 -9.24 -4.56
CA THR A 205 12.28 -8.39 -5.64
C THR A 205 12.52 -6.95 -5.16
N CYS A 206 11.59 -6.35 -4.41
CA CYS A 206 11.79 -5.01 -3.85
C CYS A 206 13.04 -4.99 -2.94
N THR A 207 13.17 -5.98 -2.05
CA THR A 207 14.29 -6.05 -1.10
C THR A 207 15.62 -6.24 -1.84
N GLU A 208 15.64 -7.09 -2.87
CA GLU A 208 16.80 -7.31 -3.75
C GLU A 208 17.21 -6.06 -4.53
N GLY A 209 16.25 -5.22 -4.95
CA GLY A 209 16.51 -3.95 -5.60
C GLY A 209 17.43 -3.01 -4.79
N PHE A 210 17.45 -3.17 -3.46
CA PHE A 210 18.33 -2.42 -2.56
C PHE A 210 19.64 -3.13 -2.18
N ALA A 211 19.91 -4.35 -2.66
CA ALA A 211 21.07 -5.14 -2.23
C ALA A 211 22.41 -4.40 -2.41
N ASP A 212 22.58 -3.73 -3.55
CA ASP A 212 23.82 -3.07 -3.96
C ASP A 212 23.91 -1.57 -3.64
N VAL A 213 22.90 -1.01 -2.98
CA VAL A 213 22.91 0.40 -2.56
C VAL A 213 23.05 0.51 -1.05
N ASN A 214 23.43 1.69 -0.56
CA ASN A 214 23.59 1.98 0.86
C ASN A 214 23.01 3.36 1.17
N GLY A 215 22.69 3.62 2.44
CA GLY A 215 22.25 4.93 2.92
C GLY A 215 20.88 4.90 3.59
N ASP A 216 20.42 6.09 3.99
CA ASP A 216 19.25 6.26 4.85
C ASP A 216 17.95 5.76 4.21
N VAL A 217 17.82 5.83 2.89
CA VAL A 217 16.65 5.35 2.16
C VAL A 217 16.54 3.83 2.26
N LYS A 218 17.62 3.09 2.01
CA LYS A 218 17.66 1.63 2.17
C LYS A 218 17.31 1.22 3.60
N ASN A 219 17.87 1.91 4.58
CA ASN A 219 17.62 1.61 5.99
C ASN A 219 16.14 1.83 6.34
N GLN A 220 15.55 2.94 5.89
CA GLN A 220 14.14 3.22 6.10
C GLN A 220 13.24 2.21 5.38
N MET A 221 13.53 1.87 4.12
CA MET A 221 12.79 0.84 3.38
C MET A 221 12.87 -0.52 4.08
N THR A 222 14.06 -0.96 4.48
CA THR A 222 14.25 -2.23 5.22
C THR A 222 13.39 -2.28 6.48
N GLU A 223 13.32 -1.16 7.22
CA GLU A 223 12.48 -1.06 8.42
C GLU A 223 10.98 -1.09 8.09
N LYS A 224 10.53 -0.48 6.99
CA LYS A 224 9.10 -0.46 6.59
C LYS A 224 8.63 -1.77 5.99
N LEU A 225 9.51 -2.49 5.30
CA LEU A 225 9.24 -3.78 4.65
C LEU A 225 9.38 -4.96 5.60
N LYS A 226 9.81 -4.68 6.83
CA LYS A 226 10.06 -5.70 7.84
C LYS A 226 8.86 -6.62 8.02
N ASP A 227 9.14 -7.91 8.08
CA ASP A 227 8.20 -9.01 8.29
C ASP A 227 7.19 -9.23 7.14
N LEU A 228 7.14 -8.40 6.08
CA LEU A 228 6.12 -8.51 5.03
C LEU A 228 6.19 -9.83 4.25
N SER A 229 7.37 -10.25 3.80
CA SER A 229 7.57 -11.57 3.16
C SER A 229 7.13 -12.72 4.07
N GLU A 230 7.42 -12.62 5.37
CA GLU A 230 7.05 -13.64 6.35
C GLU A 230 5.54 -13.68 6.61
N LEU A 231 4.88 -12.52 6.66
CA LEU A 231 3.43 -12.38 6.83
C LEU A 231 2.68 -12.96 5.63
N VAL A 232 3.06 -12.60 4.40
CA VAL A 232 2.41 -13.15 3.21
C VAL A 232 2.69 -14.64 3.04
N SER A 233 3.88 -15.12 3.41
CA SER A 233 4.22 -16.55 3.46
C SER A 233 3.32 -17.31 4.44
N ASN A 234 3.12 -16.77 5.65
CA ASN A 234 2.20 -17.34 6.62
C ASN A 234 0.75 -17.34 6.10
N CYS A 235 0.31 -16.24 5.48
CA CYS A 235 -1.03 -16.13 4.91
C CYS A 235 -1.27 -17.19 3.83
N LEU A 236 -0.29 -17.36 2.93
CA LEU A 236 -0.31 -18.40 1.90
C LEU A 236 -0.39 -19.81 2.51
N ALA A 237 0.40 -20.10 3.54
CA ALA A 237 0.36 -21.39 4.21
C ALA A 237 -0.99 -21.67 4.89
N ILE A 238 -1.57 -20.68 5.56
CA ILE A 238 -2.89 -20.76 6.20
C ILE A 238 -3.97 -21.06 5.15
N PHE A 239 -3.99 -20.31 4.05
CA PHE A 239 -4.94 -20.50 2.96
C PHE A 239 -4.74 -21.83 2.23
N ALA A 240 -3.49 -22.23 2.01
CA ALA A 240 -3.17 -23.51 1.41
C ALA A 240 -3.71 -24.68 2.26
N ALA A 241 -3.69 -24.55 3.57
CA ALA A 241 -4.08 -25.61 4.50
C ALA A 241 -5.53 -25.53 5.01
N SER A 242 -6.35 -24.60 4.50
CA SER A 242 -7.77 -24.47 4.89
C SER A 242 -8.70 -25.46 4.17
N GLU A 243 -8.26 -26.07 3.06
CA GLU A 243 -9.04 -27.09 2.32
C GLU A 243 -8.54 -28.53 2.54
N SER A 244 -7.43 -28.72 3.25
CA SER A 244 -6.83 -30.05 3.44
C SER A 244 -7.61 -30.97 4.39
N ASP A 245 -8.67 -30.47 5.05
CA ASP A 245 -9.51 -31.30 5.94
C ASP A 245 -10.59 -32.10 5.18
N ASP A 246 -10.75 -31.91 3.85
CA ASP A 246 -11.69 -32.70 3.01
C ASP A 246 -11.22 -34.14 2.70
N PHE A 247 -10.03 -34.55 3.12
CA PHE A 247 -9.58 -35.95 3.05
C PHE A 247 -9.71 -36.73 4.37
N ALA A 248 -10.20 -36.10 5.44
CA ALA A 248 -10.56 -36.79 6.67
C ALA A 248 -11.97 -37.39 6.57
N GLY A 249 -12.15 -38.43 5.74
CA GLY A 249 -13.38 -39.24 5.80
C GLY A 249 -14.04 -39.65 4.49
N ILE A 250 -13.43 -39.43 3.32
CA ILE A 250 -13.98 -39.97 2.07
C ILE A 250 -13.65 -41.48 1.99
N PRO A 251 -14.63 -42.40 2.00
CA PRO A 251 -14.37 -43.80 1.70
C PRO A 251 -13.88 -43.86 0.26
N ILE A 252 -12.65 -44.36 0.06
CA ILE A 252 -12.08 -44.61 -1.26
C ILE A 252 -12.90 -45.75 -1.90
N GLN A 253 -14.08 -45.43 -2.44
CA GLN A 253 -14.67 -46.25 -3.48
C GLN A 253 -13.96 -45.87 -4.77
N ASN A 254 -13.06 -46.76 -5.17
CA ASN A 254 -12.40 -46.80 -6.47
C ASN A 254 -13.41 -46.76 -7.61
N LYS A 255 -13.91 -45.58 -7.96
CA LYS A 255 -14.42 -45.30 -9.30
C LYS A 255 -13.19 -44.98 -10.13
N ARG A 256 -12.63 -46.01 -10.78
CA ARG A 256 -11.73 -45.85 -11.94
C ARG A 256 -12.41 -44.89 -12.92
N ARG A 257 -12.06 -43.61 -12.89
CA ARG A 257 -12.24 -42.73 -14.05
C ARG A 257 -11.24 -43.24 -15.07
N LEU A 258 -11.77 -43.87 -16.13
CA LEU A 258 -11.01 -44.34 -17.28
C LEU A 258 -10.02 -43.23 -17.69
N LEU A 259 -8.73 -43.51 -17.51
CA LEU A 259 -7.65 -42.72 -18.08
C LEU A 259 -7.54 -43.07 -19.55
N GLU A 260 -8.03 -42.19 -20.40
CA GLU A 260 -7.50 -42.03 -21.74
C GLU A 260 -7.53 -40.54 -22.07
N GLU A 261 -6.55 -39.82 -21.56
CA GLU A 261 -6.23 -38.45 -22.00
C GLU A 261 -4.73 -38.47 -22.29
N THR A 262 -4.37 -38.52 -23.57
CA THR A 262 -3.00 -38.32 -24.03
C THR A 262 -2.52 -36.97 -23.51
N ASP A 263 -1.55 -36.98 -22.59
CA ASP A 263 -1.04 -35.84 -21.80
C ASP A 263 -0.33 -34.77 -22.66
N THR A 264 -1.07 -34.03 -23.49
CA THR A 264 -0.50 -32.88 -24.23
C THR A 264 -0.55 -31.58 -23.44
N PHE A 265 -1.38 -31.49 -22.38
CA PHE A 265 -1.59 -30.25 -21.62
C PHE A 265 -1.44 -30.43 -20.10
N PRO A 266 -0.87 -29.44 -19.37
CA PRO A 266 -0.72 -29.51 -17.92
C PRO A 266 -2.04 -29.66 -17.15
N ARG A 267 -1.98 -30.27 -15.96
CA ARG A 267 -3.13 -30.49 -15.07
C ARG A 267 -3.80 -29.19 -14.59
N TRP A 268 -3.05 -28.10 -14.46
CA TRP A 268 -3.58 -26.79 -14.05
C TRP A 268 -4.40 -26.11 -15.14
N LEU A 269 -4.22 -26.51 -16.40
CA LEU A 269 -4.95 -25.93 -17.52
C LEU A 269 -6.34 -26.56 -17.61
N ALA A 270 -7.40 -25.77 -17.38
CA ALA A 270 -8.76 -26.27 -17.39
C ALA A 270 -9.22 -26.75 -18.79
N LYS A 271 -10.25 -27.61 -18.80
CA LYS A 271 -10.69 -28.32 -20.02
C LYS A 271 -11.15 -27.36 -21.14
N ARG A 272 -11.73 -26.21 -20.78
CA ARG A 272 -12.19 -25.20 -21.74
C ARG A 272 -11.00 -24.56 -22.47
N GLU A 273 -9.93 -24.31 -21.75
CA GLU A 273 -8.68 -23.72 -22.23
C GLU A 273 -7.97 -24.71 -23.14
N ARG A 274 -7.86 -25.98 -22.72
CA ARG A 274 -7.32 -27.06 -23.56
C ARG A 274 -8.08 -27.17 -24.88
N ARG A 275 -9.42 -27.11 -24.82
CA ARG A 275 -10.26 -27.12 -26.03
C ARG A 275 -9.95 -25.93 -26.92
N LEU A 276 -9.83 -24.72 -26.37
CA LEU A 276 -9.50 -23.52 -27.13
C LEU A 276 -8.12 -23.62 -27.80
N LEU A 277 -7.10 -24.10 -27.07
CA LEU A 277 -5.74 -24.28 -27.61
C LEU A 277 -5.66 -25.40 -28.66
N GLY A 278 -6.59 -26.35 -28.64
CA GLY A 278 -6.69 -27.41 -29.64
C GLY A 278 -7.48 -27.03 -30.90
N LEU A 279 -8.10 -25.85 -30.96
CA LEU A 279 -8.85 -25.40 -32.14
C LEU A 279 -7.90 -24.86 -33.23
N PRO A 280 -8.20 -25.10 -34.53
CA PRO A 280 -7.50 -24.42 -35.59
C PRO A 280 -7.78 -22.91 -35.51
N VAL A 281 -6.78 -22.09 -35.84
CA VAL A 281 -6.87 -20.62 -35.76
C VAL A 281 -8.07 -20.06 -36.52
N SER A 282 -8.47 -20.68 -37.63
CA SER A 282 -9.65 -20.28 -38.43
C SER A 282 -10.99 -20.43 -37.68
N ALA A 283 -11.05 -21.27 -36.66
CA ALA A 283 -12.23 -21.45 -35.82
C ALA A 283 -12.23 -20.56 -34.56
N ILE A 284 -11.15 -19.82 -34.31
CA ILE A 284 -11.01 -18.94 -33.15
C ILE A 284 -11.52 -17.54 -33.53
N GLN A 285 -12.52 -17.07 -32.82
CA GLN A 285 -12.99 -15.70 -32.95
C GLN A 285 -12.11 -14.78 -32.10
N ALA A 286 -11.23 -14.02 -32.75
CA ALA A 286 -10.38 -13.04 -32.08
C ALA A 286 -11.17 -11.76 -31.74
N ASP A 287 -10.93 -11.22 -30.55
CA ASP A 287 -11.45 -9.91 -30.15
C ASP A 287 -10.59 -8.78 -30.74
N ILE A 288 -9.27 -9.01 -30.85
CA ILE A 288 -8.29 -8.04 -31.36
C ILE A 288 -7.34 -8.75 -32.31
N ILE A 289 -7.14 -8.20 -33.51
CA ILE A 289 -6.19 -8.71 -34.50
C ILE A 289 -5.02 -7.73 -34.63
N VAL A 290 -3.80 -8.20 -34.41
CA VAL A 290 -2.57 -7.39 -34.57
C VAL A 290 -1.99 -7.65 -35.95
N SER A 291 -1.86 -6.60 -36.76
CA SER A 291 -1.36 -6.71 -38.15
C SER A 291 -0.55 -5.49 -38.57
N GLN A 292 0.72 -5.71 -38.94
CA GLN A 292 1.64 -4.64 -39.35
C GLN A 292 1.20 -3.96 -40.66
N ASP A 293 0.60 -4.72 -41.57
CA ASP A 293 0.06 -4.23 -42.86
C ASP A 293 -1.20 -3.34 -42.70
N GLY A 294 -1.73 -3.20 -41.47
CA GLY A 294 -2.93 -2.43 -41.17
C GLY A 294 -4.25 -3.15 -41.48
N ASN A 295 -4.22 -4.41 -41.92
CA ASN A 295 -5.41 -5.24 -42.19
C ASN A 295 -5.94 -5.96 -40.93
N GLY A 296 -5.71 -5.36 -39.77
CA GLY A 296 -6.12 -5.86 -38.45
C GLY A 296 -6.81 -4.78 -37.62
N THR A 297 -7.08 -5.08 -36.36
CA THR A 297 -7.64 -4.12 -35.39
C THR A 297 -6.63 -3.07 -34.96
N VAL A 298 -5.36 -3.48 -34.80
CA VAL A 298 -4.24 -2.66 -34.30
C VAL A 298 -2.94 -3.05 -35.00
N LYS A 299 -1.93 -2.18 -34.96
CA LYS A 299 -0.64 -2.43 -35.64
C LYS A 299 0.41 -3.03 -34.72
N THR A 300 0.36 -2.71 -33.44
CA THR A 300 1.34 -3.14 -32.43
C THR A 300 0.71 -4.02 -31.37
N ILE A 301 1.52 -4.84 -30.73
CA ILE A 301 1.13 -5.72 -29.63
C ILE A 301 0.79 -4.86 -28.41
N MET A 302 1.55 -3.79 -28.13
CA MET A 302 1.27 -2.88 -27.03
C MET A 302 -0.11 -2.21 -27.15
N GLU A 303 -0.51 -1.82 -28.37
CA GLU A 303 -1.85 -1.26 -28.60
C GLU A 303 -2.94 -2.32 -28.35
N ALA A 304 -2.68 -3.57 -28.71
CA ALA A 304 -3.60 -4.68 -28.44
C ALA A 304 -3.80 -4.91 -26.94
N ILE A 305 -2.69 -4.89 -26.17
CA ILE A 305 -2.72 -5.04 -24.71
C ILE A 305 -3.48 -3.88 -24.06
N LYS A 306 -3.19 -2.63 -24.45
CA LYS A 306 -3.89 -1.44 -23.93
C LYS A 306 -5.38 -1.42 -24.24
N LYS A 307 -5.81 -2.08 -25.32
CA LYS A 307 -7.22 -2.18 -25.72
C LYS A 307 -7.94 -3.34 -25.01
N ALA A 308 -7.21 -4.28 -24.41
CA ALA A 308 -7.80 -5.33 -23.62
C ALA A 308 -8.39 -4.72 -22.33
N PRO A 309 -9.64 -5.05 -21.96
CA PRO A 309 -10.25 -4.53 -20.74
C PRO A 309 -9.51 -5.02 -19.49
N GLU A 310 -9.13 -4.10 -18.63
CA GLU A 310 -8.56 -4.40 -17.32
C GLU A 310 -9.57 -5.16 -16.45
N ASN A 311 -9.09 -6.16 -15.71
CA ASN A 311 -9.88 -6.95 -14.75
C ASN A 311 -11.17 -7.56 -15.33
N SER A 312 -11.15 -7.91 -16.62
CA SER A 312 -12.30 -8.49 -17.29
C SER A 312 -12.56 -9.93 -16.83
N THR A 313 -13.83 -10.23 -16.55
CA THR A 313 -14.28 -11.60 -16.25
C THR A 313 -14.42 -12.46 -17.50
N ARG A 314 -14.33 -11.86 -18.69
CA ARG A 314 -14.31 -12.57 -19.96
C ARG A 314 -12.89 -12.64 -20.52
N ARG A 315 -12.58 -13.75 -21.17
CA ARG A 315 -11.34 -13.90 -21.93
C ARG A 315 -11.35 -12.91 -23.10
N THR A 316 -10.24 -12.20 -23.26
CA THR A 316 -9.91 -11.43 -24.46
C THR A 316 -8.93 -12.23 -25.30
N ILE A 317 -9.27 -12.49 -26.56
CA ILE A 317 -8.46 -13.26 -27.50
C ILE A 317 -7.76 -12.27 -28.44
N ILE A 318 -6.44 -12.14 -28.27
CA ILE A 318 -5.57 -11.35 -29.16
C ILE A 318 -4.94 -12.31 -30.18
N TYR A 319 -5.20 -12.09 -31.46
CA TYR A 319 -4.57 -12.83 -32.55
C TYR A 319 -3.48 -11.99 -33.21
N VAL A 320 -2.23 -12.41 -33.05
CA VAL A 320 -1.07 -11.76 -33.65
C VAL A 320 -0.73 -12.46 -34.95
N ARG A 321 -0.78 -11.73 -36.08
CA ARG A 321 -0.37 -12.29 -37.37
C ARG A 321 1.14 -12.51 -37.41
N ALA A 322 1.60 -13.39 -38.29
CA ALA A 322 3.04 -13.58 -38.47
C ALA A 322 3.69 -12.29 -38.98
N GLY A 323 4.76 -11.85 -38.31
CA GLY A 323 5.47 -10.62 -38.64
C GLY A 323 6.51 -10.26 -37.60
N LYS A 324 7.33 -9.25 -37.91
CA LYS A 324 8.24 -8.63 -36.95
C LYS A 324 7.59 -7.34 -36.46
N TYR A 325 7.30 -7.29 -35.16
CA TYR A 325 6.71 -6.14 -34.50
C TYR A 325 7.80 -5.40 -33.74
N GLU A 326 7.91 -4.10 -33.99
CA GLU A 326 8.78 -3.20 -33.22
C GLU A 326 7.90 -2.55 -32.16
N GLU A 327 8.24 -2.80 -30.90
CA GLU A 327 7.51 -2.32 -29.72
C GLU A 327 8.45 -1.42 -28.92
N ASP A 328 7.96 -0.23 -28.55
CA ASP A 328 8.63 0.63 -27.59
C ASP A 328 8.22 0.15 -26.18
N ASN A 329 9.19 -0.36 -25.42
CA ASN A 329 8.99 -0.88 -24.07
C ASN A 329 9.35 0.17 -23.02
#